data_AF-A0A352SBQ1-F1
#
_entry.id   AF-A0A352SBQ1-F1
#
_cell.length_a   1.000
_cell.length_b   1.000
_cell.length_c   1.000
_cell.angle_alpha   90.00
_cell.angle_beta   90.00
_cell.angle_gamma   90.00
#
_symmetry.space_group_name_H-M   'P 1'
#
loop_
_entity.id
_entity.type
_entity.pdbx_description
1 polymer ?
#
loop_
_entity_poly.entity_id
_entity_poly.type
_entity_poly.pdbx_seq_one_letter_code
_entity_poly.pdbx_strand_id
1 'polypeptide(L)'
;MNHPASPMFPAPVHTSPQEAMVAAAALPLVIYGYPLIETLRTCRLQTSVDAPTRYGRAPMNMLSASARQWTHEDRDIVTPANDLLYFCGWLNLADGPATIRVPALPDADRYYVIELLDAHTNNFANLGPRNVPKEGADIEIVGPGQRGSGGQTVESPTSLVWIIGRVLVTGADDLARAYAFEQGFQMVKSAGPAQPPSVAQWQQSDDEAIDFFQNLYRAMRDFPPTQQELGLFTLLRKVGLRLEDDLDVGSMRPSIVNGLRSAYAQAMVLIEAHTRSQGHKAWGYSL
;
A
#
# COMPACT_ATOMS: atom_id res chain seq x y z
N MET A 1 18.96 -20.22 -29.67
CA MET A 1 20.12 -19.35 -29.92
C MET A 1 19.97 -18.10 -29.06
N ASN A 2 21.01 -17.81 -28.28
CA ASN A 2 21.25 -16.65 -27.43
C ASN A 2 20.25 -16.39 -26.30
N HIS A 3 20.49 -17.00 -25.13
CA HIS A 3 20.16 -16.33 -23.87
C HIS A 3 20.87 -14.97 -23.89
N PRO A 4 20.19 -13.84 -23.61
CA PRO A 4 20.91 -12.62 -23.27
C PRO A 4 21.84 -12.98 -22.12
N ALA A 5 23.11 -12.60 -22.23
CA ALA A 5 24.05 -12.77 -21.13
C ALA A 5 23.41 -12.18 -19.86
N SER A 6 23.47 -12.89 -18.74
CA SER A 6 23.08 -12.32 -17.45
C SER A 6 23.78 -10.97 -17.35
N PRO A 7 23.05 -9.86 -17.15
CA PRO A 7 23.70 -8.58 -17.01
C PRO A 7 24.73 -8.72 -15.88
N MET A 8 26.00 -8.47 -16.21
CA MET A 8 27.02 -8.38 -15.17
C MET A 8 26.55 -7.30 -14.20
N PHE A 9 26.49 -7.63 -12.92
CA PHE A 9 26.40 -6.63 -11.86
C PHE A 9 27.80 -6.03 -11.73
N PRO A 10 28.09 -4.83 -12.26
CA PRO A 10 29.33 -4.16 -11.89
C PRO A 10 29.23 -3.90 -10.38
N ALA A 11 30.06 -4.57 -9.59
CA ALA A 11 30.18 -4.25 -8.17
C ALA A 11 30.61 -2.77 -8.09
N PRO A 12 29.85 -1.90 -7.40
CA PRO A 12 30.22 -0.50 -7.31
C PRO A 12 31.59 -0.37 -6.64
N VAL A 13 32.48 0.40 -7.25
CA VAL A 13 33.76 0.75 -6.63
C VAL A 13 33.50 1.94 -5.71
N HIS A 14 33.42 1.66 -4.41
CA HIS A 14 33.21 2.68 -3.39
C HIS A 14 34.45 3.53 -3.16
N THR A 15 34.27 4.82 -2.87
CA THR A 15 35.39 5.75 -2.67
C THR A 15 35.93 5.76 -1.24
N SER A 16 35.23 5.12 -0.30
CA SER A 16 35.67 4.96 1.10
C SER A 16 35.08 3.72 1.77
N PRO A 17 35.72 3.19 2.84
CA PRO A 17 35.16 2.09 3.63
C PRO A 17 33.79 2.40 4.25
N GLN A 18 33.57 3.66 4.65
CA GLN A 18 32.30 4.10 5.21
C GLN A 18 31.17 4.02 4.18
N GLU A 19 31.43 4.47 2.95
CA GLU A 19 30.47 4.38 1.85
C GLU A 19 30.09 2.94 1.54
N ALA A 20 31.09 2.05 1.44
CA ALA A 20 30.87 0.62 1.23
C ALA A 20 30.02 -0.01 2.35
N MET A 21 30.31 0.34 3.60
CA MET A 21 29.59 -0.21 4.73
C MET A 21 28.14 0.30 4.81
N VAL A 22 27.90 1.56 4.47
CA VAL A 22 26.52 2.11 4.35
C VAL A 22 25.77 1.40 3.24
N ALA A 23 26.38 1.22 2.07
CA ALA A 23 25.75 0.54 0.94
C ALA A 23 25.34 -0.89 1.30
N ALA A 24 26.23 -1.66 1.92
CA ALA A 24 25.95 -3.02 2.34
C ALA A 24 24.85 -3.10 3.42
N ALA A 25 24.82 -2.16 4.37
CA ALA A 25 23.82 -2.13 5.43
C ALA A 25 22.44 -1.68 4.93
N ALA A 26 22.37 -0.76 3.97
CA ALA A 26 21.13 -0.17 3.49
C ALA A 26 20.47 -0.93 2.33
N LEU A 27 21.20 -1.75 1.58
CA LEU A 27 20.63 -2.54 0.48
C LEU A 27 19.42 -3.39 0.90
N PRO A 28 19.48 -4.25 1.95
CA PRO A 28 18.32 -5.05 2.35
C PRO A 28 17.16 -4.19 2.87
N LEU A 29 17.46 -2.98 3.36
CA LEU A 29 16.44 -2.02 3.79
C LEU A 29 15.62 -1.51 2.59
N VAL A 30 16.25 -1.29 1.44
CA VAL A 30 15.52 -0.84 0.25
C VAL A 30 14.52 -1.92 -0.18
N ILE A 31 14.95 -3.18 -0.21
CA ILE A 31 14.07 -4.31 -0.55
C ILE A 31 12.89 -4.41 0.44
N TYR A 32 13.18 -4.30 1.74
CA TYR A 32 12.16 -4.34 2.79
C TYR A 32 11.19 -3.15 2.71
N GLY A 33 11.71 -1.93 2.54
CA GLY A 33 10.93 -0.70 2.57
C GLY A 33 10.16 -0.43 1.28
N TYR A 34 10.53 -1.06 0.16
CA TYR A 34 9.93 -0.80 -1.14
C TYR A 34 8.40 -0.92 -1.17
N PRO A 35 7.77 -2.01 -0.67
CA PRO A 35 6.31 -2.12 -0.68
C PRO A 35 5.63 -1.02 0.13
N LEU A 36 6.16 -0.67 1.30
CA LEU A 36 5.61 0.40 2.13
C LEU A 36 5.69 1.75 1.41
N ILE A 37 6.82 2.06 0.80
CA ILE A 37 7.03 3.34 0.11
C ILE A 37 6.12 3.46 -1.12
N GLU A 38 5.96 2.41 -1.93
CA GLU A 38 5.03 2.42 -3.05
C GLU A 38 3.55 2.51 -2.59
N THR A 39 3.22 1.91 -1.44
CA THR A 39 1.88 2.03 -0.83
C THR A 39 1.60 3.47 -0.41
N LEU A 40 2.55 4.13 0.25
CA LEU A 40 2.40 5.53 0.66
C LEU A 40 2.35 6.49 -0.53
N ARG A 41 3.14 6.24 -1.57
CA ARG A 41 3.07 6.97 -2.84
C ARG A 41 1.69 6.81 -3.48
N THR A 42 1.17 5.59 -3.53
CA THR A 42 -0.16 5.29 -4.06
C THR A 42 -1.25 6.00 -3.26
N CYS A 43 -1.17 5.91 -1.92
CA CYS A 43 -2.07 6.61 -1.01
C CYS A 43 -2.04 8.12 -1.27
N ARG A 44 -0.86 8.73 -1.38
CA ARG A 44 -0.70 10.14 -1.71
C ARG A 44 -1.42 10.46 -3.02
N LEU A 45 -1.14 9.74 -4.09
CA LEU A 45 -1.73 9.99 -5.41
C LEU A 45 -3.26 9.82 -5.42
N GLN A 46 -3.79 8.78 -4.77
CA GLN A 46 -5.22 8.47 -4.75
C GLN A 46 -6.02 9.38 -3.80
N THR A 47 -5.36 10.01 -2.83
CA THR A 47 -6.01 10.94 -1.88
C THR A 47 -5.75 12.41 -2.18
N SER A 48 -4.99 12.73 -3.24
CA SER A 48 -4.74 14.10 -3.70
C SER A 48 -5.89 14.68 -4.54
N VAL A 49 -7.12 14.56 -4.03
CA VAL A 49 -8.34 15.03 -4.67
C VAL A 49 -9.24 15.70 -3.64
N ASP A 50 -10.01 16.71 -4.02
CA ASP A 50 -10.87 17.46 -3.10
C ASP A 50 -12.19 16.72 -2.78
N ALA A 51 -12.58 15.78 -3.65
CA ALA A 51 -13.81 15.01 -3.53
C ALA A 51 -13.68 13.64 -4.24
N PRO A 52 -14.56 12.66 -3.93
CA PRO A 52 -14.59 11.37 -4.63
C PRO A 52 -14.76 11.50 -6.15
N THR A 53 -13.84 10.92 -6.92
CA THR A 53 -13.73 11.10 -8.39
C THR A 53 -14.61 10.19 -9.23
N ARG A 54 -15.44 9.35 -8.60
CA ARG A 54 -16.20 8.28 -9.27
C ARG A 54 -15.33 7.29 -10.06
N TYR A 55 -14.07 7.13 -9.65
CA TYR A 55 -13.08 6.24 -10.27
C TYR A 55 -12.24 5.48 -9.22
N GLY A 56 -12.56 5.57 -7.93
CA GLY A 56 -11.76 4.92 -6.88
C GLY A 56 -10.77 5.85 -6.16
N ARG A 57 -10.71 7.14 -6.52
CA ARG A 57 -9.94 8.16 -5.78
C ARG A 57 -10.87 9.03 -4.95
N ALA A 58 -10.47 9.33 -3.72
CA ALA A 58 -11.21 10.16 -2.77
C ALA A 58 -10.24 10.75 -1.73
N PRO A 59 -10.61 11.85 -1.05
CA PRO A 59 -9.89 12.29 0.14
C PRO A 59 -9.73 11.15 1.15
N MET A 60 -8.74 11.29 2.05
CA MET A 60 -8.57 10.34 3.15
C MET A 60 -9.88 10.17 3.94
N ASN A 61 -10.12 8.96 4.44
CA ASN A 61 -11.30 8.58 5.22
C ASN A 61 -12.64 8.65 4.45
N MET A 62 -12.59 8.55 3.12
CA MET A 62 -13.76 8.50 2.24
C MET A 62 -13.65 7.37 1.21
N LEU A 63 -14.79 6.91 0.69
CA LEU A 63 -14.88 5.94 -0.40
C LEU A 63 -15.22 6.64 -1.73
N SER A 64 -14.73 6.07 -2.82
CA SER A 64 -15.08 6.45 -4.19
C SER A 64 -15.43 5.20 -4.97
N ALA A 65 -16.70 5.08 -5.36
CA ALA A 65 -17.18 4.02 -6.23
C ALA A 65 -16.98 4.41 -7.70
N SER A 66 -16.52 3.46 -8.52
CA SER A 66 -16.34 3.67 -9.95
C SER A 66 -17.69 3.82 -10.65
N ALA A 67 -17.84 4.82 -11.51
CA ALA A 67 -19.07 4.97 -12.32
C ALA A 67 -19.16 3.98 -13.49
N ARG A 68 -18.07 3.23 -13.77
CA ARG A 68 -17.99 2.22 -14.83
C ARG A 68 -17.26 0.96 -14.36
N GLN A 69 -17.50 -0.17 -15.03
CA GLN A 69 -16.59 -1.33 -14.94
C GLN A 69 -15.20 -0.94 -15.42
N TRP A 70 -14.18 -1.53 -14.79
CA TRP A 70 -12.80 -1.30 -15.17
C TRP A 70 -12.40 -2.19 -16.35
N THR A 71 -11.42 -1.73 -17.11
CA THR A 71 -10.89 -2.39 -18.29
C THR A 71 -9.37 -2.49 -18.18
N HIS A 72 -8.76 -3.17 -19.14
CA HIS A 72 -7.31 -3.22 -19.30
C HIS A 72 -6.64 -1.84 -19.54
N GLU A 73 -7.37 -0.73 -19.61
CA GLU A 73 -6.83 0.63 -19.69
C GLU A 73 -6.68 1.29 -18.30
N ASP A 74 -7.38 0.78 -17.30
CA ASP A 74 -7.32 1.29 -15.93
C ASP A 74 -6.03 0.85 -15.24
N ARG A 75 -5.40 1.76 -14.49
CA ARG A 75 -4.05 1.61 -13.93
C ARG A 75 -3.96 1.79 -12.41
N ASP A 76 -5.08 2.08 -11.73
CA ASP A 76 -5.11 2.32 -10.28
C ASP A 76 -5.02 1.04 -9.45
N ILE A 77 -5.36 -0.11 -10.05
CA ILE A 77 -5.12 -1.44 -9.50
C ILE A 77 -4.48 -2.29 -10.61
N VAL A 78 -3.54 -3.15 -10.23
CA VAL A 78 -2.87 -4.07 -11.14
C VAL A 78 -3.87 -5.10 -11.67
N THR A 79 -3.90 -5.29 -12.99
CA THR A 79 -4.73 -6.31 -13.68
C THR A 79 -6.20 -6.32 -13.24
N PRO A 80 -6.96 -5.24 -13.50
CA PRO A 80 -8.35 -5.18 -13.08
C PRO A 80 -9.23 -6.17 -13.84
N ALA A 81 -10.12 -6.84 -13.11
CA ALA A 81 -11.15 -7.70 -13.68
C ALA A 81 -12.33 -6.88 -14.22
N ASN A 82 -12.87 -7.25 -15.38
CA ASN A 82 -13.91 -6.51 -16.09
C ASN A 82 -15.34 -6.92 -15.69
N ASP A 83 -15.50 -7.98 -14.90
CA ASP A 83 -16.74 -8.49 -14.33
C ASP A 83 -17.06 -7.90 -12.94
N LEU A 84 -16.25 -6.93 -12.48
CA LEU A 84 -16.38 -6.30 -11.18
C LEU A 84 -16.62 -4.78 -11.30
N LEU A 85 -17.48 -4.26 -10.42
CA LEU A 85 -17.46 -2.85 -10.03
C LEU A 85 -16.51 -2.67 -8.86
N TYR A 86 -15.79 -1.54 -8.84
CA TYR A 86 -14.80 -1.24 -7.82
C TYR A 86 -15.17 0.03 -7.08
N PHE A 87 -15.06 -0.03 -5.75
CA PHE A 87 -14.94 1.15 -4.92
C PHE A 87 -13.67 1.06 -4.10
N CYS A 88 -13.02 2.20 -3.88
CA CYS A 88 -11.75 2.26 -3.17
C CYS A 88 -11.75 3.42 -2.18
N GLY A 89 -10.88 3.32 -1.18
CA GLY A 89 -10.61 4.42 -0.25
C GLY A 89 -9.46 4.10 0.68
N TRP A 90 -8.98 5.13 1.36
CA TRP A 90 -7.91 5.02 2.35
C TRP A 90 -8.43 5.46 3.70
N LEU A 91 -8.08 4.74 4.76
CA LEU A 91 -8.36 5.15 6.14
C LEU A 91 -7.09 5.53 6.86
N ASN A 92 -7.15 6.65 7.58
CA ASN A 92 -6.16 7.02 8.59
C ASN A 92 -6.81 6.84 9.98
N LEU A 93 -6.46 5.73 10.63
CA LEU A 93 -6.95 5.33 11.94
C LEU A 93 -6.12 5.95 13.08
N ALA A 94 -5.02 6.67 12.79
CA ALA A 94 -4.22 7.31 13.84
C ALA A 94 -5.04 8.34 14.64
N ASP A 95 -6.03 8.96 13.99
CA ASP A 95 -6.93 9.96 14.58
C ASP A 95 -8.23 9.36 15.14
N GLY A 96 -8.38 8.03 15.08
CA GLY A 96 -9.48 7.28 15.68
C GLY A 96 -10.11 6.24 14.76
N PRO A 97 -11.05 5.42 15.29
CA PRO A 97 -11.74 4.40 14.52
C PRO A 97 -12.54 4.95 13.35
N ALA A 98 -12.74 4.11 12.34
CA ALA A 98 -13.66 4.36 11.23
C ALA A 98 -14.76 3.30 11.17
N THR A 99 -15.89 3.60 10.56
CA THR A 99 -17.01 2.66 10.42
C THR A 99 -17.46 2.64 8.96
N ILE A 100 -17.40 1.46 8.36
CA ILE A 100 -17.91 1.20 7.02
C ILE A 100 -19.33 0.66 7.13
N ARG A 101 -20.26 1.26 6.40
CA ARG A 101 -21.59 0.69 6.16
C ARG A 101 -21.53 -0.26 4.98
N VAL A 102 -21.97 -1.48 5.23
CA VAL A 102 -22.31 -2.46 4.21
C VAL A 102 -23.83 -2.46 4.03
N PRO A 103 -24.35 -2.14 2.84
CA PRO A 103 -25.79 -2.12 2.60
C PRO A 103 -26.37 -3.54 2.64
N ALA A 104 -27.68 -3.64 2.88
CA ALA A 104 -28.41 -4.90 2.75
C ALA A 104 -28.24 -5.49 1.35
N LEU A 105 -28.15 -6.81 1.25
CA LEU A 105 -28.03 -7.46 -0.04
C LEU A 105 -29.28 -7.22 -0.89
N PRO A 106 -29.10 -6.90 -2.19
CA PRO A 106 -30.22 -6.69 -3.10
C PRO A 106 -30.87 -8.03 -3.48
N ASP A 107 -30.13 -9.13 -3.35
CA ASP A 107 -30.53 -10.50 -3.66
C ASP A 107 -29.70 -11.48 -2.81
N ALA A 108 -30.21 -12.69 -2.62
CA ALA A 108 -29.66 -13.63 -1.63
C ALA A 108 -28.23 -14.11 -1.92
N ASP A 109 -27.78 -13.99 -3.18
CA ASP A 109 -26.57 -14.60 -3.72
C ASP A 109 -25.55 -13.56 -4.25
N ARG A 110 -25.81 -12.26 -4.07
CA ARG A 110 -24.91 -11.18 -4.51
C ARG A 110 -23.52 -11.36 -3.93
N TYR A 111 -22.54 -11.61 -4.80
CA TYR A 111 -21.14 -11.62 -4.39
C TYR A 111 -20.58 -10.20 -4.31
N TYR A 112 -19.92 -9.92 -3.19
CA TYR A 112 -19.05 -8.76 -3.01
C TYR A 112 -17.93 -9.11 -2.04
N VAL A 113 -16.86 -8.32 -2.07
CA VAL A 113 -15.79 -8.37 -1.08
C VAL A 113 -15.28 -6.96 -0.80
N ILE A 114 -15.05 -6.65 0.47
CA ILE A 114 -14.28 -5.50 0.91
C ILE A 114 -12.96 -6.04 1.43
N GLU A 115 -11.92 -5.94 0.60
CA GLU A 115 -10.55 -6.28 0.98
C GLU A 115 -9.95 -5.14 1.78
N LEU A 116 -9.38 -5.46 2.94
CA LEU A 116 -8.70 -4.52 3.82
C LEU A 116 -7.21 -4.88 3.87
N LEU A 117 -6.38 -3.96 3.37
CA LEU A 117 -4.92 -4.08 3.35
C LEU A 117 -4.30 -3.13 4.38
N ASP A 118 -3.28 -3.59 5.10
CA ASP A 118 -2.48 -2.73 5.97
C ASP A 118 -1.47 -1.87 5.17
N ALA A 119 -0.71 -1.01 5.85
CA ALA A 119 0.29 -0.13 5.22
C ALA A 119 1.40 -0.89 4.46
N HIS A 120 1.57 -2.19 4.73
CA HIS A 120 2.53 -3.07 4.09
C HIS A 120 1.89 -3.95 3.01
N THR A 121 0.64 -3.67 2.62
CA THR A 121 -0.17 -4.42 1.64
C THR A 121 -0.55 -5.84 2.08
N ASN A 122 -0.43 -6.18 3.36
CA ASN A 122 -0.93 -7.46 3.84
C ASN A 122 -2.46 -7.42 3.91
N ASN A 123 -3.13 -8.39 3.28
CA ASN A 123 -4.57 -8.57 3.43
C ASN A 123 -4.87 -9.18 4.80
N PHE A 124 -5.37 -8.35 5.72
CA PHE A 124 -5.66 -8.76 7.09
C PHE A 124 -7.14 -9.14 7.30
N ALA A 125 -8.04 -8.67 6.43
CA ALA A 125 -9.45 -8.99 6.52
C ALA A 125 -10.17 -8.84 5.18
N ASN A 126 -11.17 -9.71 4.97
CA ASN A 126 -12.10 -9.62 3.84
C ASN A 126 -13.53 -9.65 4.36
N LEU A 127 -14.28 -8.56 4.19
CA LEU A 127 -15.69 -8.49 4.55
C LEU A 127 -16.54 -8.89 3.36
N GLY A 128 -17.57 -9.70 3.57
CA GLY A 128 -18.43 -10.18 2.49
C GLY A 128 -19.56 -11.07 2.99
N PRO A 129 -20.29 -11.76 2.08
CA PRO A 129 -21.44 -12.58 2.43
C PRO A 129 -21.17 -13.72 3.45
N ARG A 130 -19.90 -14.07 3.66
CA ARG A 130 -19.47 -15.11 4.61
C ARG A 130 -19.46 -14.64 6.07
N ASN A 131 -19.31 -13.34 6.32
CA ASN A 131 -19.09 -12.78 7.65
C ASN A 131 -19.82 -11.46 7.90
N VAL A 132 -20.65 -11.01 6.96
CA VAL A 132 -21.53 -9.86 7.12
C VAL A 132 -22.99 -10.33 6.95
N PRO A 133 -23.91 -9.96 7.86
CA PRO A 133 -25.33 -10.28 7.74
C PRO A 133 -25.95 -9.80 6.42
N LYS A 134 -27.00 -10.51 5.95
CA LYS A 134 -27.67 -10.18 4.68
C LYS A 134 -28.42 -8.86 4.75
N GLU A 135 -28.84 -8.47 5.94
CA GLU A 135 -29.51 -7.21 6.27
C GLU A 135 -28.58 -5.99 6.21
N GLY A 136 -27.27 -6.22 5.98
CA GLY A 136 -26.24 -5.20 6.07
C GLY A 136 -25.72 -5.03 7.49
N ALA A 137 -24.63 -4.27 7.63
CA ALA A 137 -24.03 -3.96 8.92
C ALA A 137 -23.19 -2.69 8.85
N ASP A 138 -23.12 -2.00 9.97
CA ASP A 138 -22.07 -1.01 10.22
C ASP A 138 -20.92 -1.72 10.93
N ILE A 139 -19.74 -1.72 10.31
CA ILE A 139 -18.56 -2.46 10.76
C ILE A 139 -17.48 -1.46 11.14
N GLU A 140 -17.05 -1.51 12.39
CA GLU A 140 -16.00 -0.64 12.90
C GLU A 140 -14.61 -1.21 12.56
N ILE A 141 -13.70 -0.33 12.15
CA ILE A 141 -12.29 -0.64 11.91
C ILE A 141 -11.50 0.20 12.90
N VAL A 142 -10.70 -0.48 13.72
CA VAL A 142 -9.89 0.14 14.76
C VAL A 142 -8.42 -0.04 14.47
N GLY A 143 -7.62 0.98 14.76
CA GLY A 143 -6.16 0.91 14.61
C GLY A 143 -5.48 0.17 15.77
N PRO A 144 -4.16 -0.06 15.69
CA PRO A 144 -3.40 -0.74 16.73
C PRO A 144 -3.59 -0.12 18.12
N GLY A 145 -3.93 -0.96 19.11
CA GLY A 145 -4.12 -0.55 20.50
C GLY A 145 -5.42 0.19 20.81
N GLN A 146 -6.26 0.46 19.80
CA GLN A 146 -7.59 1.04 20.00
C GLN A 146 -8.60 -0.04 20.42
N ARG A 147 -9.63 0.37 21.16
CA ARG A 147 -10.73 -0.52 21.57
C ARG A 147 -11.94 -0.31 20.68
N GLY A 148 -12.52 -1.40 20.21
CA GLY A 148 -13.82 -1.38 19.54
C GLY A 148 -14.96 -0.96 20.48
N SER A 149 -16.03 -0.48 19.87
CA SER A 149 -17.28 -0.05 20.53
C SER A 149 -18.17 -1.20 21.00
N GLY A 150 -17.80 -2.45 20.70
CA GLY A 150 -18.51 -3.67 21.11
C GLY A 150 -19.43 -4.28 20.05
N GLY A 151 -19.56 -3.62 18.88
CA GLY A 151 -20.21 -4.18 17.69
C GLY A 151 -19.26 -5.03 16.84
N GLN A 152 -19.66 -5.33 15.61
CA GLN A 152 -18.77 -6.00 14.64
C GLN A 152 -17.56 -5.10 14.37
N THR A 153 -16.39 -5.56 14.78
CA THR A 153 -15.15 -4.78 14.76
C THR A 153 -14.05 -5.57 14.04
N VAL A 154 -13.22 -4.88 13.26
CA VAL A 154 -12.00 -5.40 12.65
C VAL A 154 -10.81 -4.61 13.17
N GLU A 155 -9.83 -5.31 13.74
CA GLU A 155 -8.58 -4.70 14.20
C GLU A 155 -7.56 -4.66 13.04
N SER A 156 -7.07 -3.48 12.72
CA SER A 156 -6.03 -3.31 11.70
C SER A 156 -4.63 -3.43 12.31
N PRO A 157 -3.69 -4.14 11.66
CA PRO A 157 -2.29 -4.20 12.09
C PRO A 157 -1.55 -2.85 12.04
N THR A 158 -2.02 -1.90 11.24
CA THR A 158 -1.42 -0.57 11.08
C THR A 158 -2.47 0.53 11.12
N SER A 159 -2.07 1.78 11.33
CA SER A 159 -3.00 2.92 11.34
C SER A 159 -3.47 3.34 9.94
N LEU A 160 -2.80 2.93 8.86
CA LEU A 160 -3.23 3.19 7.49
C LEU A 160 -3.87 1.93 6.91
N VAL A 161 -5.07 2.06 6.33
CA VAL A 161 -5.78 0.95 5.69
C VAL A 161 -6.12 1.32 4.26
N TRP A 162 -5.81 0.45 3.32
CA TRP A 162 -6.33 0.53 1.96
C TRP A 162 -7.55 -0.37 1.82
N ILE A 163 -8.68 0.23 1.43
CA ILE A 163 -9.93 -0.47 1.16
C ILE A 163 -10.06 -0.68 -0.34
N ILE A 164 -10.26 -1.93 -0.74
CA ILE A 164 -10.62 -2.30 -2.12
C ILE A 164 -11.90 -3.13 -2.09
N GLY A 165 -13.00 -2.46 -2.41
CA GLY A 165 -14.32 -3.04 -2.58
C GLY A 165 -14.54 -3.53 -4.00
N ARG A 166 -15.14 -4.71 -4.13
CA ARG A 166 -15.47 -5.33 -5.41
C ARG A 166 -16.88 -5.90 -5.36
N VAL A 167 -17.73 -5.56 -6.33
CA VAL A 167 -19.08 -6.10 -6.49
C VAL A 167 -19.16 -6.85 -7.81
N LEU A 168 -19.61 -8.11 -7.79
CA LEU A 168 -19.74 -8.92 -9.00
C LEU A 168 -20.91 -8.44 -9.86
N VAL A 169 -20.65 -8.32 -11.17
CA VAL A 169 -21.65 -8.12 -12.22
C VAL A 169 -21.76 -9.42 -13.00
N THR A 170 -22.92 -10.08 -12.94
CA THR A 170 -23.11 -11.39 -13.60
C THR A 170 -23.48 -11.28 -15.08
N GLY A 171 -23.85 -10.08 -15.54
CA GLY A 171 -24.19 -9.79 -16.93
C GLY A 171 -24.73 -8.37 -17.12
N ALA A 172 -25.02 -8.01 -18.38
CA ALA A 172 -25.50 -6.67 -18.72
C ALA A 172 -26.82 -6.29 -18.01
N ASP A 173 -27.76 -7.23 -17.89
CA ASP A 173 -29.07 -7.04 -17.24
C ASP A 173 -28.97 -6.89 -15.70
N ASP A 174 -27.77 -7.13 -15.15
CA ASP A 174 -27.47 -7.08 -13.72
C ASP A 174 -26.75 -5.79 -13.31
N LEU A 175 -26.09 -5.15 -14.27
CA LEU A 175 -25.22 -4.00 -14.04
C LEU A 175 -25.90 -2.87 -13.23
N ALA A 176 -27.15 -2.53 -13.56
CA ALA A 176 -27.88 -1.47 -12.85
C ALA A 176 -28.15 -1.82 -11.37
N ARG A 177 -28.42 -3.09 -11.06
CA ARG A 177 -28.62 -3.54 -9.67
C ARG A 177 -27.29 -3.58 -8.91
N ALA A 178 -26.23 -4.05 -9.55
CA ALA A 178 -24.88 -4.05 -8.98
C ALA A 178 -24.41 -2.63 -8.66
N TYR A 179 -24.63 -1.65 -9.56
CA TYR A 179 -24.36 -0.24 -9.27
C TYR A 179 -25.15 0.28 -8.08
N ALA A 180 -26.46 0.04 -8.05
CA ALA A 180 -27.30 0.51 -6.95
C ALA A 180 -26.83 -0.03 -5.59
N PHE A 181 -26.39 -1.29 -5.56
CA PHE A 181 -25.80 -1.90 -4.38
C PHE A 181 -24.44 -1.29 -4.02
N GLU A 182 -23.55 -1.10 -5.00
CA GLU A 182 -22.23 -0.47 -4.79
C GLU A 182 -22.34 0.95 -4.20
N GLN A 183 -23.33 1.74 -4.62
CA GLN A 183 -23.54 3.09 -4.07
C GLN A 183 -24.00 3.10 -2.61
N GLY A 184 -24.40 1.94 -2.07
CA GLY A 184 -24.80 1.80 -0.67
C GLY A 184 -23.62 1.67 0.31
N PHE A 185 -22.40 1.37 -0.18
CA PHE A 185 -21.20 1.29 0.66
C PHE A 185 -20.69 2.69 1.01
N GLN A 186 -20.50 2.98 2.31
CA GLN A 186 -20.18 4.33 2.77
C GLN A 186 -19.29 4.33 4.02
N MET A 187 -18.43 5.34 4.15
CA MET A 187 -17.86 5.69 5.46
C MET A 187 -18.92 6.46 6.25
N VAL A 188 -19.45 5.88 7.31
CA VAL A 188 -20.51 6.50 8.12
C VAL A 188 -20.00 7.18 9.37
N LYS A 189 -18.78 6.83 9.78
CA LYS A 189 -18.03 7.48 10.84
C LYS A 189 -16.55 7.38 10.52
N SER A 190 -15.83 8.47 10.63
CA SER A 190 -14.37 8.50 10.47
C SER A 190 -13.82 9.80 11.04
N ALA A 191 -12.50 9.86 11.22
CA ALA A 191 -11.81 11.12 11.44
C ALA A 191 -11.89 12.02 10.19
N GLY A 192 -11.43 13.27 10.31
CA GLY A 192 -11.34 14.19 9.17
C GLY A 192 -10.39 13.69 8.05
N PRO A 193 -10.25 14.43 6.95
CA PRO A 193 -9.47 14.01 5.79
C PRO A 193 -7.94 14.12 6.00
N ALA A 194 -7.48 14.13 7.25
CA ALA A 194 -6.07 14.27 7.58
C ALA A 194 -5.28 13.04 7.14
N GLN A 195 -4.24 13.26 6.34
CA GLN A 195 -3.30 12.23 5.94
C GLN A 195 -2.27 11.96 7.05
N PRO A 196 -1.72 10.74 7.15
CA PRO A 196 -0.54 10.49 7.98
C PRO A 196 0.63 11.41 7.59
N PRO A 197 1.51 11.80 8.54
CA PRO A 197 2.67 12.64 8.25
C PRO A 197 3.54 12.14 7.09
N SER A 198 3.78 10.83 6.98
CA SER A 198 4.55 10.22 5.89
C SER A 198 3.93 10.37 4.50
N VAL A 199 2.61 10.54 4.42
CA VAL A 199 1.88 10.81 3.17
C VAL A 199 1.83 12.33 2.90
N ALA A 200 1.53 13.13 3.93
CA ALA A 200 1.38 14.58 3.80
C ALA A 200 2.70 15.28 3.46
N GLN A 201 3.82 14.80 4.02
CA GLN A 201 5.17 15.34 3.83
C GLN A 201 5.96 14.51 2.81
N TRP A 202 5.29 14.00 1.77
CA TRP A 202 5.95 13.21 0.74
C TRP A 202 7.04 14.02 0.03
N GLN A 203 8.24 13.44 -0.09
CA GLN A 203 9.32 14.03 -0.87
C GLN A 203 9.42 13.37 -2.25
N GLN A 204 9.56 14.22 -3.26
CA GLN A 204 9.84 13.83 -4.63
C GLN A 204 10.68 14.91 -5.30
N SER A 205 11.86 14.54 -5.77
CA SER A 205 12.89 15.35 -6.41
C SER A 205 13.54 14.55 -7.56
N ASP A 206 14.66 15.04 -8.09
CA ASP A 206 15.42 14.34 -9.14
C ASP A 206 16.37 13.26 -8.56
N ASP A 207 16.44 13.12 -7.23
CA ASP A 207 17.26 12.11 -6.55
C ASP A 207 16.40 11.04 -5.87
N GLU A 208 15.95 10.07 -6.67
CA GLU A 208 15.04 9.00 -6.22
C GLU A 208 15.56 8.24 -5.00
N ALA A 209 16.87 8.04 -4.90
CA ALA A 209 17.46 7.33 -3.77
C ALA A 209 17.28 8.12 -2.47
N ILE A 210 17.56 9.42 -2.51
CA ILE A 210 17.39 10.28 -1.33
C ILE A 210 15.92 10.45 -0.98
N ASP A 211 15.05 10.57 -1.97
CA ASP A 211 13.61 10.60 -1.75
C ASP A 211 13.12 9.30 -1.09
N PHE A 212 13.56 8.14 -1.59
CA PHE A 212 13.23 6.83 -1.03
C PHE A 212 13.60 6.77 0.45
N PHE A 213 14.86 7.04 0.80
CA PHE A 213 15.29 6.97 2.19
C PHE A 213 14.62 8.05 3.04
N GLN A 214 14.45 9.28 2.57
CA GLN A 214 13.76 10.30 3.35
C GLN A 214 12.32 9.87 3.67
N ASN A 215 11.58 9.40 2.67
CA ASN A 215 10.22 8.91 2.85
C ASN A 215 10.20 7.68 3.77
N LEU A 216 11.21 6.81 3.70
CA LEU A 216 11.32 5.65 4.60
C LEU A 216 11.54 6.05 6.06
N TYR A 217 12.41 7.01 6.34
CA TYR A 217 12.56 7.57 7.68
C TYR A 217 11.24 8.13 8.20
N ARG A 218 10.50 8.89 7.36
CA ARG A 218 9.18 9.41 7.75
C ARG A 218 8.19 8.27 8.01
N ALA A 219 8.16 7.26 7.15
CA ALA A 219 7.26 6.12 7.23
C ALA A 219 7.49 5.28 8.50
N MET A 220 8.75 5.07 8.91
CA MET A 220 9.07 4.29 10.12
C MET A 220 8.58 4.94 11.43
N ARG A 221 8.22 6.23 11.41
CA ARG A 221 7.60 6.92 12.56
C ARG A 221 6.11 6.66 12.64
N ASP A 222 5.43 6.61 11.49
CA ASP A 222 4.00 6.30 11.41
C ASP A 222 3.76 4.78 11.55
N PHE A 223 4.66 3.97 11.00
CA PHE A 223 4.59 2.51 10.94
C PHE A 223 5.91 1.91 11.45
N PRO A 224 6.14 1.90 12.77
CA PRO A 224 7.38 1.38 13.33
C PRO A 224 7.50 -0.13 13.09
N PRO A 225 8.72 -0.64 12.85
CA PRO A 225 8.95 -2.06 12.65
C PRO A 225 8.58 -2.87 13.89
N THR A 226 8.04 -4.06 13.67
CA THR A 226 7.76 -5.03 14.72
C THR A 226 9.06 -5.55 15.35
N GLN A 227 8.95 -6.18 16.52
CA GLN A 227 10.10 -6.78 17.22
C GLN A 227 10.87 -7.80 16.37
N GLN A 228 10.19 -8.50 15.47
CA GLN A 228 10.81 -9.50 14.59
C GLN A 228 11.63 -8.86 13.46
N GLU A 229 11.36 -7.61 13.12
CA GLU A 229 12.02 -6.90 12.03
C GLU A 229 13.23 -6.08 12.50
N LEU A 230 13.38 -5.84 13.80
CA LEU A 230 14.47 -5.04 14.39
C LEU A 230 15.89 -5.52 14.03
N GLY A 231 16.05 -6.80 13.70
CA GLY A 231 17.32 -7.36 13.23
C GLY A 231 17.86 -6.66 11.99
N LEU A 232 16.98 -6.30 11.04
CA LEU A 232 17.33 -5.59 9.81
C LEU A 232 17.93 -4.21 10.10
N PHE A 233 17.40 -3.53 11.11
CA PHE A 233 17.78 -2.15 11.45
C PHE A 233 19.04 -2.07 12.31
N THR A 234 19.51 -3.19 12.87
CA THR A 234 20.68 -3.21 13.76
C THR A 234 21.97 -2.84 13.03
N LEU A 235 22.11 -3.24 11.75
CA LEU A 235 23.29 -2.91 10.94
C LEU A 235 23.34 -1.41 10.57
N LEU A 236 22.18 -0.78 10.36
CA LEU A 236 22.08 0.66 10.08
C LEU A 236 22.60 1.50 11.25
N ARG A 237 22.26 1.12 12.48
CA ARG A 237 22.73 1.81 13.68
C ARG A 237 24.26 1.82 13.78
N LYS A 238 24.92 0.74 13.33
CA LYS A 238 26.40 0.64 13.32
C LYS A 238 27.05 1.61 12.33
N VAL A 239 26.35 2.00 11.27
CA VAL A 239 26.83 3.01 10.30
C VAL A 239 26.33 4.42 10.61
N GLY A 240 25.70 4.62 11.76
CA GLY A 240 25.21 5.92 12.23
C GLY A 240 23.85 6.31 11.66
N LEU A 241 23.06 5.34 11.19
CA LEU A 241 21.70 5.55 10.68
C LEU A 241 20.68 4.97 11.67
N ARG A 242 19.78 5.82 12.14
CA ARG A 242 18.68 5.47 13.05
C ARG A 242 17.39 5.95 12.41
N LEU A 243 16.57 5.02 11.91
CA LEU A 243 15.38 5.39 11.13
C LEU A 243 14.31 6.11 11.95
N GLU A 244 14.40 6.04 13.28
CA GLU A 244 13.55 6.80 14.19
C GLU A 244 13.92 8.29 14.28
N ASP A 245 15.11 8.69 13.84
CA ASP A 245 15.58 10.07 13.93
C ASP A 245 14.86 10.95 12.91
N ASP A 246 14.55 12.20 13.29
CA ASP A 246 14.06 13.22 12.36
C ASP A 246 15.26 13.95 11.74
N LEU A 247 15.68 13.50 10.55
CA LEU A 247 16.85 14.04 9.86
C LEU A 247 16.57 14.30 8.38
N ASP A 248 17.32 15.24 7.82
CA ASP A 248 17.41 15.48 6.38
C ASP A 248 18.49 14.58 5.79
N VAL A 249 18.06 13.51 5.10
CA VAL A 249 18.95 12.51 4.49
C VAL A 249 19.90 13.14 3.47
N GLY A 250 19.45 14.17 2.74
CA GLY A 250 20.25 14.86 1.73
C GLY A 250 21.42 15.67 2.31
N SER A 251 21.28 16.11 3.57
CA SER A 251 22.27 16.92 4.30
C SER A 251 23.35 16.08 5.00
N MET A 252 23.24 14.74 4.99
CA MET A 252 24.19 13.87 5.67
C MET A 252 25.59 13.92 5.03
N ARG A 253 26.58 13.37 5.74
CA ARG A 253 27.97 13.28 5.24
C ARG A 253 27.99 12.65 3.84
N PRO A 254 28.82 13.15 2.89
CA PRO A 254 28.85 12.64 1.51
C PRO A 254 29.05 11.12 1.41
N SER A 255 29.86 10.52 2.29
CA SER A 255 30.07 9.07 2.33
C SER A 255 28.80 8.28 2.66
N ILE A 256 27.90 8.85 3.46
CA ILE A 256 26.60 8.23 3.79
C ILE A 256 25.66 8.36 2.60
N VAL A 257 25.48 9.58 2.09
CA VAL A 257 24.61 9.88 0.94
C VAL A 257 24.98 9.01 -0.27
N ASN A 258 26.27 8.90 -0.59
CA ASN A 258 26.74 8.07 -1.70
C ASN A 258 26.53 6.57 -1.45
N GLY A 259 26.71 6.11 -0.21
CA GLY A 259 26.42 4.73 0.18
C GLY A 259 24.93 4.39 0.04
N LEU A 260 24.04 5.30 0.44
CA LEU A 260 22.60 5.16 0.28
C LEU A 260 22.19 5.12 -1.21
N ARG A 261 22.69 6.05 -2.03
CA ARG A 261 22.48 6.01 -3.49
C ARG A 261 22.92 4.69 -4.10
N SER A 262 24.08 4.18 -3.69
CA SER A 262 24.58 2.89 -4.15
C SER A 262 23.70 1.72 -3.71
N ALA A 263 23.22 1.71 -2.46
CA ALA A 263 22.29 0.70 -1.96
C ALA A 263 20.97 0.68 -2.74
N TYR A 264 20.37 1.86 -2.96
CA TYR A 264 19.14 2.00 -3.72
C TYR A 264 19.30 1.48 -5.15
N ALA A 265 20.33 1.93 -5.87
CA ALA A 265 20.58 1.48 -7.24
C ALA A 265 20.74 -0.05 -7.32
N GLN A 266 21.51 -0.66 -6.41
CA GLN A 266 21.69 -2.11 -6.37
C GLN A 266 20.39 -2.85 -6.06
N ALA A 267 19.63 -2.38 -5.07
CA ALA A 267 18.37 -2.99 -4.68
C ALA A 267 17.32 -2.91 -5.79
N MET A 268 17.23 -1.81 -6.53
CA MET A 268 16.32 -1.68 -7.66
C MET A 268 16.61 -2.70 -8.75
N VAL A 269 17.88 -2.98 -9.05
CA VAL A 269 18.25 -4.05 -10.00
C VAL A 269 17.82 -5.42 -9.47
N LEU A 270 17.96 -5.68 -8.16
CA LEU A 270 17.52 -6.94 -7.55
C LEU A 270 15.99 -7.11 -7.58
N ILE A 271 15.25 -6.03 -7.30
CA ILE A 271 13.78 -6.00 -7.39
C ILE A 271 13.35 -6.27 -8.83
N GLU A 272 13.93 -5.58 -9.81
CA GLU A 272 13.63 -5.78 -11.23
C GLU A 272 13.95 -7.20 -11.70
N ALA A 273 15.05 -7.79 -11.24
CA ALA A 273 15.39 -9.17 -11.57
C ALA A 273 14.30 -10.17 -11.11
N HIS A 274 13.51 -9.83 -10.08
CA HIS A 274 12.41 -10.65 -9.58
C HIS A 274 11.09 -10.45 -10.34
N THR A 275 10.95 -9.38 -11.14
CA THR A 275 9.73 -9.14 -11.95
C THR A 275 9.79 -9.83 -13.32
N ARG A 276 10.99 -10.20 -13.77
CA ARG A 276 11.19 -10.92 -15.03
C ARG A 276 11.04 -12.43 -14.81
N SER A 277 10.23 -13.08 -15.65
CA SER A 277 10.13 -14.54 -15.62
C SER A 277 11.51 -15.16 -15.92
N GLN A 278 12.12 -15.77 -14.89
CA GLN A 278 13.43 -16.44 -15.00
C GLN A 278 13.35 -17.79 -15.74
N GLY A 279 12.16 -18.19 -16.20
CA GLY A 279 11.94 -19.39 -17.00
C GLY A 279 10.81 -19.22 -18.02
N HIS A 280 10.83 -20.06 -19.06
CA HIS A 280 9.67 -20.23 -19.94
C HIS A 280 8.62 -21.08 -19.20
N LYS A 281 7.73 -20.45 -18.40
CA LYS A 281 6.50 -21.15 -18.01
C LYS A 281 5.57 -21.15 -19.21
N ALA A 282 5.27 -22.34 -19.74
CA ALA A 282 4.10 -22.50 -20.58
C ALA A 282 2.86 -22.06 -19.78
N TRP A 283 1.86 -21.52 -20.47
CA TRP A 283 0.56 -21.23 -19.86
C TRP A 283 0.04 -22.48 -19.15
N GLY A 284 -0.25 -22.35 -17.85
CA GLY A 284 -0.89 -23.38 -17.05
C GLY A 284 -2.11 -22.77 -16.37
N TYR A 285 -3.20 -23.52 -16.32
CA TYR A 285 -4.34 -23.16 -15.48
C TYR A 285 -4.04 -23.58 -14.04
N SER A 286 -4.29 -22.71 -13.08
CA SER A 286 -4.44 -23.15 -11.69
C SER A 286 -5.76 -23.94 -11.60
N LEU A 287 -5.65 -25.24 -11.34
CA LEU A 287 -6.79 -26.08 -10.95
C LEU A 287 -7.16 -25.84 -9.49
#